data_AF-A0A812MJ31-F1
#
_entry.id   AF-A0A812MJ31-F1
#
_cell.length_a   1.000
_cell.length_b   1.000
_cell.length_c   1.000
_cell.angle_alpha   90.00
_cell.angle_beta   90.00
_cell.angle_gamma   90.00
#
_symmetry.space_group_name_H-M   'P 1'
#
loop_
_entity.id
_entity.type
_entity.pdbx_description
1 polymer ?
#
loop_
_entity_poly.entity_id
_entity_poly.type
_entity_poly.pdbx_seq_one_letter_code
_entity_poly.pdbx_strand_id
1 'polypeptide(L)'
;VSMPIGLPTVNWDSARINREIMVIVFREILGYNAEITRTIGGSDKAFLAVAGCQDIDALSMEDRKCSLPGVPFEDHVTMEVWSATADAMVTLLSSCCPAIAPKQAGVLSYRGTENEFVFPHSYTPAMDDSLSLTYYKTWNASWLSDPSPYFSLLSDFDDSEILSCDSNSALASEELINDFVMATGWQ
;
A
#
# COMPACT_ATOMS: atom_id res chain seq x y z
N VAL A 1 -33.71 6.62 0.38
CA VAL A 1 -33.17 5.67 1.39
C VAL A 1 -32.24 6.47 2.29
N SER A 2 -32.35 6.33 3.61
CA SER A 2 -31.38 6.91 4.55
C SER A 2 -30.44 5.79 4.98
N MET A 3 -29.13 5.99 4.80
CA MET A 3 -28.09 5.04 5.19
C MET A 3 -26.91 5.79 5.83
N PRO A 4 -26.12 5.13 6.69
CA PRO A 4 -24.90 5.72 7.23
C PRO A 4 -23.90 6.02 6.11
N ILE A 5 -23.03 7.01 6.35
CA ILE A 5 -21.82 7.21 5.55
C ILE A 5 -20.88 6.05 5.84
N GLY A 6 -20.82 5.10 4.92
CA GLY A 6 -19.90 3.99 5.03
C GLY A 6 -18.47 4.34 4.65
N LEU A 7 -17.55 3.78 5.41
CA LEU A 7 -16.12 4.02 5.35
C LEU A 7 -15.40 2.68 5.09
N PRO A 8 -15.20 2.28 3.82
CA PRO A 8 -14.29 1.18 3.52
C PRO A 8 -12.87 1.61 3.90
N THR A 9 -12.14 0.72 4.56
CA THR A 9 -10.82 1.07 5.14
C THR A 9 -9.78 0.04 4.76
N VAL A 10 -8.61 0.50 4.35
CA VAL A 10 -7.48 -0.40 4.07
C VAL A 10 -6.98 -1.07 5.36
N ASN A 11 -6.37 -2.24 5.24
CA ASN A 11 -6.14 -3.16 6.36
C ASN A 11 -4.84 -2.93 7.14
N TRP A 12 -3.96 -2.04 6.69
CA TRP A 12 -2.70 -1.71 7.37
C TRP A 12 -2.92 -0.85 8.63
N ASP A 13 -1.96 -0.92 9.56
CA ASP A 13 -2.16 -0.40 10.91
C ASP A 13 -2.35 1.12 10.97
N SER A 14 -1.68 1.90 10.09
CA SER A 14 -1.92 3.35 10.00
C SER A 14 -3.37 3.68 9.65
N ALA A 15 -3.99 2.88 8.78
CA ALA A 15 -5.38 3.05 8.38
C ALA A 15 -6.37 2.61 9.44
N ARG A 16 -6.02 1.61 10.24
CA ARG A 16 -6.82 1.22 11.41
C ARG A 16 -6.89 2.34 12.44
N ILE A 17 -5.83 3.13 12.62
CA ILE A 17 -5.88 4.31 13.50
C ILE A 17 -6.71 5.42 12.85
N ASN A 18 -6.41 5.73 11.58
CA ASN A 18 -7.07 6.82 10.88
C ASN A 18 -8.57 6.63 10.68
N ARG A 19 -9.06 5.39 10.54
CA ARG A 19 -10.50 5.13 10.44
C ARG A 19 -11.25 5.43 11.73
N GLU A 20 -10.68 5.13 12.90
CA GLU A 20 -11.33 5.40 14.19
C GLU A 20 -11.45 6.92 14.39
N ILE A 21 -10.39 7.66 14.06
CA ILE A 21 -10.38 9.12 14.06
C ILE A 21 -11.49 9.65 13.14
N MET A 22 -11.65 9.09 11.94
CA MET A 22 -12.70 9.55 11.02
C MET A 22 -14.10 9.23 11.50
N VAL A 23 -14.35 8.04 12.05
CA VAL A 23 -15.66 7.71 12.63
C VAL A 23 -16.03 8.74 13.71
N ILE A 24 -15.08 9.12 14.56
CA ILE A 24 -15.27 10.18 15.57
C ILE A 24 -15.57 11.53 14.88
N VAL A 25 -14.78 11.94 13.89
CA VAL A 25 -15.02 13.22 13.17
C VAL A 25 -16.40 13.24 12.51
N PHE A 26 -16.78 12.19 11.79
CA PHE A 26 -18.09 12.13 11.13
C PHE A 26 -19.24 12.13 12.13
N ARG A 27 -19.15 11.32 13.19
CA ARG A 27 -20.25 11.16 14.16
C ARG A 27 -20.35 12.33 15.14
N GLU A 28 -19.24 12.72 15.75
CA GLU A 28 -19.23 13.65 16.87
C GLU A 28 -19.09 15.10 16.42
N ILE A 29 -18.28 15.37 15.39
CA ILE A 29 -18.00 16.74 14.95
C ILE A 29 -18.98 17.18 13.86
N LEU A 30 -19.22 16.32 12.86
CA LEU A 30 -20.08 16.65 11.72
C LEU A 30 -21.54 16.25 11.93
N GLY A 31 -21.84 15.39 12.91
CA GLY A 31 -23.19 14.94 13.22
C GLY A 31 -23.79 13.95 12.21
N TYR A 32 -22.96 13.31 11.39
CA TYR A 32 -23.39 12.29 10.44
C TYR A 32 -23.41 10.91 11.11
N ASN A 33 -24.39 10.08 10.75
CA ASN A 33 -24.26 8.65 11.01
C ASN A 33 -23.23 8.08 10.03
N ALA A 34 -22.13 7.52 10.54
CA ALA A 34 -21.06 6.93 9.73
C ALA A 34 -20.65 5.58 10.31
N GLU A 35 -20.20 4.64 9.48
CA GLU A 35 -19.78 3.31 9.94
C GLU A 35 -18.64 2.75 9.10
N ILE A 36 -17.85 1.86 9.68
CA ILE A 36 -16.85 1.11 8.92
C ILE A 36 -17.58 -0.04 8.24
N THR A 37 -17.57 -0.07 6.91
CA THR A 37 -18.33 -1.05 6.11
C THR A 37 -17.53 -2.32 5.86
N ARG A 38 -16.27 -2.17 5.42
CA ARG A 38 -15.38 -3.29 5.14
C ARG A 38 -13.91 -2.94 5.28
N THR A 39 -13.11 -3.99 5.48
CA THR A 39 -11.65 -3.94 5.50
C THR A 39 -11.11 -4.37 4.14
N ILE A 40 -10.20 -3.58 3.56
CA ILE A 40 -9.75 -3.67 2.17
C ILE A 40 -8.24 -3.96 2.11
N GLY A 41 -7.83 -4.84 1.21
CA GLY A 41 -6.42 -5.28 1.08
C GLY A 41 -5.53 -4.43 0.16
N GLY A 42 -5.87 -3.16 -0.11
CA GLY A 42 -5.08 -2.32 -1.02
C GLY A 42 -5.69 -0.97 -1.37
N SER A 43 -4.83 -0.02 -1.73
CA SER A 43 -5.19 1.35 -2.16
C SER A 43 -6.11 1.37 -3.39
N ASP A 44 -5.83 0.52 -4.38
CA ASP A 44 -6.60 0.37 -5.61
C ASP A 44 -8.01 -0.18 -5.36
N LYS A 45 -8.09 -1.21 -4.51
CA LYS A 45 -9.35 -1.82 -4.06
C LYS A 45 -10.23 -0.84 -3.29
N ALA A 46 -9.62 0.06 -2.52
CA ALA A 46 -10.34 1.09 -1.79
C ALA A 46 -11.00 2.10 -2.76
N PHE A 47 -10.33 2.46 -3.86
CA PHE A 47 -10.93 3.27 -4.92
C PHE A 47 -12.13 2.59 -5.56
N LEU A 48 -12.03 1.28 -5.84
CA LEU A 48 -13.10 0.51 -6.46
C LEU A 48 -14.30 0.36 -5.54
N ALA A 49 -14.07 0.17 -4.24
CA ALA A 49 -15.14 0.16 -3.24
C ALA A 49 -15.94 1.47 -3.28
N VAL A 50 -15.27 2.63 -3.26
CA VAL A 50 -15.92 3.95 -3.33
C VAL A 50 -16.47 4.27 -4.73
N ALA A 51 -15.98 3.62 -5.78
CA ALA A 51 -16.60 3.66 -7.11
C ALA A 51 -17.88 2.80 -7.20
N GLY A 52 -18.27 2.14 -6.10
CA GLY A 52 -19.46 1.31 -6.01
C GLY A 52 -19.29 -0.11 -6.53
N CYS A 53 -18.05 -0.58 -6.72
CA CYS A 53 -17.75 -1.95 -7.12
C CYS A 53 -18.02 -2.93 -5.96
N GLN A 54 -18.84 -3.95 -6.26
CA GLN A 54 -19.19 -4.99 -5.29
C GLN A 54 -18.06 -6.00 -5.15
N ASP A 55 -17.53 -6.47 -6.30
CA ASP A 55 -16.45 -7.44 -6.37
C ASP A 55 -15.14 -6.72 -6.71
N ILE A 56 -14.48 -6.17 -5.69
CA ILE A 56 -13.26 -5.37 -5.84
C ILE A 56 -12.02 -6.20 -6.19
N ASP A 57 -12.10 -7.52 -6.07
CA ASP A 57 -11.01 -8.46 -6.33
C ASP A 57 -11.06 -9.05 -7.75
N ALA A 58 -12.15 -8.81 -8.48
CA ALA A 58 -12.29 -9.28 -9.85
C ALA A 58 -11.24 -8.66 -10.80
N LEU A 59 -10.76 -9.47 -11.75
CA LEU A 59 -9.68 -9.10 -12.67
C LEU A 59 -10.13 -8.17 -13.81
N SER A 60 -11.37 -8.30 -14.28
CA SER A 60 -11.95 -7.46 -15.33
C SER A 60 -12.84 -6.36 -14.75
N MET A 61 -13.04 -5.26 -15.47
CA MET A 61 -13.94 -4.18 -15.01
C MET A 61 -15.41 -4.58 -15.04
N GLU A 62 -15.78 -5.46 -15.96
CA GLU A 62 -17.15 -5.98 -16.12
C GLU A 62 -17.54 -6.87 -14.92
N ASP A 63 -16.62 -7.71 -14.46
CA ASP A 63 -16.87 -8.65 -13.36
C ASP A 63 -16.93 -7.95 -11.98
N ARG A 64 -16.36 -6.75 -11.88
CA ARG A 64 -16.36 -5.93 -10.64
C ARG A 64 -17.76 -5.47 -10.21
N LYS A 65 -18.74 -5.50 -11.13
CA LYS A 65 -20.15 -5.16 -10.87
C LYS A 65 -20.29 -3.81 -10.16
N CYS A 66 -19.66 -2.79 -10.73
CA CYS A 66 -19.72 -1.44 -10.19
C CYS A 66 -21.12 -0.84 -10.33
N SER A 67 -21.58 -0.20 -9.25
CA SER A 67 -22.91 0.38 -9.16
C SER A 67 -23.10 1.48 -10.20
N LEU A 68 -24.26 1.49 -10.85
CA LEU A 68 -24.59 2.55 -11.80
C LEU A 68 -24.79 3.88 -11.06
N PRO A 69 -24.53 5.02 -11.73
CA PRO A 69 -24.80 6.34 -11.16
C PRO A 69 -26.23 6.46 -10.64
N GLY A 70 -26.38 6.97 -9.41
CA GLY A 70 -27.69 7.16 -8.77
C GLY A 70 -28.26 5.95 -8.05
N VAL A 71 -27.59 4.80 -8.10
CA VAL A 71 -27.89 3.65 -7.23
C VAL A 71 -27.21 3.88 -5.88
N PRO A 72 -27.95 3.92 -4.75
CA PRO A 72 -27.34 4.02 -3.42
C PRO A 72 -26.47 2.79 -3.12
N PHE A 73 -25.29 3.01 -2.55
CA PHE A 73 -24.36 1.95 -2.13
C PHE A 73 -23.68 2.36 -0.82
N GLU A 74 -23.15 1.37 -0.09
CA GLU A 74 -22.75 1.55 1.30
C GLU A 74 -21.42 2.30 1.46
N ASP A 75 -20.53 2.27 0.46
CA ASP A 75 -19.17 2.80 0.57
C ASP A 75 -19.03 4.22 0.04
N HIS A 76 -18.82 5.20 0.92
CA HIS A 76 -18.88 6.60 0.51
C HIS A 76 -17.52 7.29 0.52
N VAL A 77 -16.67 6.98 1.51
CA VAL A 77 -15.39 7.67 1.70
C VAL A 77 -14.35 6.69 2.20
N THR A 78 -13.21 6.63 1.52
CA THR A 78 -12.01 5.93 2.00
C THR A 78 -10.91 6.93 2.32
N MET A 79 -9.99 6.53 3.20
CA MET A 79 -8.75 7.25 3.46
C MET A 79 -7.55 6.32 3.36
N GLU A 80 -6.36 6.85 3.63
CA GLU A 80 -5.13 6.06 3.62
C GLU A 80 -4.94 5.38 2.27
N VAL A 81 -5.19 6.14 1.21
CA VAL A 81 -4.87 5.70 -0.15
C VAL A 81 -3.57 6.39 -0.56
N TRP A 82 -2.60 5.59 -0.96
CA TRP A 82 -1.28 6.08 -1.31
C TRP A 82 -1.32 6.87 -2.61
N SER A 83 -0.60 7.99 -2.66
CA SER A 83 -0.74 9.00 -3.73
C SER A 83 -0.49 8.45 -5.12
N ALA A 84 0.54 7.62 -5.30
CA ALA A 84 0.85 7.02 -6.59
C ALA A 84 -0.31 6.17 -7.13
N THR A 85 -0.93 5.35 -6.25
CA THR A 85 -2.12 4.57 -6.61
C THR A 85 -3.34 5.45 -6.81
N ALA A 86 -3.50 6.48 -6.00
CA ALA A 86 -4.63 7.41 -6.11
C ALA A 86 -4.64 8.11 -7.47
N ASP A 87 -3.51 8.66 -7.89
CA ASP A 87 -3.39 9.38 -9.16
C ASP A 87 -3.63 8.46 -10.35
N ALA A 88 -3.09 7.23 -10.30
CA ALA A 88 -3.30 6.22 -11.33
C ALA A 88 -4.77 5.80 -11.43
N MET A 89 -5.43 5.53 -10.30
CA MET A 89 -6.84 5.09 -10.26
C MET A 89 -7.81 6.19 -10.65
N VAL A 90 -7.58 7.44 -10.22
CA VAL A 90 -8.37 8.59 -10.66
C VAL A 90 -8.26 8.75 -12.18
N THR A 91 -7.05 8.67 -12.72
CA THR A 91 -6.82 8.78 -14.17
C THR A 91 -7.51 7.65 -14.93
N LEU A 92 -7.35 6.40 -14.48
CA LEU A 92 -7.98 5.23 -15.07
C LEU A 92 -9.50 5.37 -15.09
N LEU A 93 -10.13 5.52 -13.92
CA LEU A 93 -11.59 5.56 -13.79
C LEU A 93 -12.20 6.79 -14.47
N SER A 94 -11.50 7.94 -14.44
CA SER A 94 -11.96 9.13 -15.18
C SER A 94 -11.94 8.94 -16.69
N SER A 95 -11.10 8.04 -17.22
CA SER A 95 -11.01 7.74 -18.65
C SER A 95 -11.97 6.64 -19.11
N CYS A 96 -12.04 5.53 -18.37
CA CYS A 96 -12.80 4.34 -18.78
C CYS A 96 -14.25 4.36 -18.28
N CYS A 97 -14.49 4.94 -17.09
CA CYS A 97 -15.80 4.94 -16.44
C CYS A 97 -16.08 6.27 -15.71
N PRO A 98 -16.12 7.42 -16.42
CA PRO A 98 -16.20 8.75 -15.80
C PRO A 98 -17.40 8.93 -14.86
N ALA A 99 -18.48 8.18 -15.10
CA ALA A 99 -19.72 8.28 -14.35
C ALA A 99 -19.63 7.71 -12.91
N ILE A 100 -18.64 6.85 -12.64
CA ILE A 100 -18.42 6.23 -11.32
C ILE A 100 -17.08 6.62 -10.70
N ALA A 101 -16.31 7.49 -11.37
CA ALA A 101 -14.98 7.89 -10.91
C ALA A 101 -15.07 8.63 -9.56
N PRO A 102 -14.43 8.11 -8.48
CA PRO A 102 -14.43 8.78 -7.20
C PRO A 102 -13.76 10.14 -7.27
N LYS A 103 -14.26 11.09 -6.48
CA LYS A 103 -13.64 12.41 -6.34
C LYS A 103 -12.62 12.39 -5.21
N GLN A 104 -11.40 12.84 -5.49
CA GLN A 104 -10.42 13.12 -4.45
C GLN A 104 -10.87 14.35 -3.64
N ALA A 105 -11.21 14.15 -2.37
CA ALA A 105 -11.70 15.22 -1.49
C ALA A 105 -10.56 16.11 -0.94
N GLY A 106 -9.33 15.60 -0.95
CA GLY A 106 -8.13 16.30 -0.47
C GLY A 106 -7.05 15.33 -0.02
N VAL A 107 -6.00 15.88 0.57
CA VAL A 107 -4.93 15.12 1.22
C VAL A 107 -4.93 15.41 2.71
N LEU A 108 -4.85 14.36 3.51
CA LEU A 108 -4.61 14.52 4.94
C LEU A 108 -3.14 14.91 5.09
N SER A 109 -2.89 16.12 5.57
CA SER A 109 -1.55 16.71 5.58
C SER A 109 -0.60 16.09 6.61
N TYR A 110 -0.85 14.87 7.10
CA TYR A 110 0.15 14.16 7.89
C TYR A 110 1.20 13.60 6.92
N ARG A 111 2.47 13.92 7.21
CA ARG A 111 3.60 13.34 6.49
C ARG A 111 3.94 12.03 7.18
N GLY A 112 3.64 10.91 6.52
CA GLY A 112 4.24 9.62 6.85
C GLY A 112 5.70 9.57 6.37
N THR A 113 6.48 8.67 6.92
CA THR A 113 7.77 8.28 6.34
C THR A 113 7.72 6.79 6.10
N GLU A 114 7.80 6.38 4.84
CA GLU A 114 8.15 5.00 4.51
C GLU A 114 9.66 4.87 4.57
N ASN A 115 10.11 3.81 5.23
CA ASN A 115 11.50 3.41 5.22
C ASN A 115 11.55 1.89 5.14
N GLU A 116 12.62 1.39 4.55
CA GLU A 116 12.98 0.00 4.73
C GLU A 116 13.55 -0.18 6.13
N PHE A 117 13.06 -1.18 6.85
CA PHE A 117 13.67 -1.56 8.11
C PHE A 117 14.91 -2.40 7.81
N VAL A 118 16.07 -1.94 8.27
CA VAL A 118 17.34 -2.68 8.22
C VAL A 118 17.71 -3.07 9.64
N PHE A 119 18.14 -4.32 9.84
CA PHE A 119 18.54 -4.77 11.16
C PHE A 119 19.75 -3.98 11.68
N PRO A 120 19.78 -3.68 13.00
CA PRO A 120 20.89 -2.94 13.61
C PRO A 120 22.27 -3.52 13.32
N HIS A 121 22.41 -4.85 13.29
CA HIS A 121 23.70 -5.48 13.05
C HIS A 121 24.23 -5.18 11.64
N SER A 122 23.38 -4.89 10.65
CA SER A 122 23.80 -4.64 9.26
C SER A 122 24.24 -3.18 9.05
N TYR A 123 23.62 -2.20 9.73
CA TYR A 123 23.98 -0.78 9.57
C TYR A 123 24.92 -0.24 10.64
N THR A 124 25.01 -0.85 11.82
CA THR A 124 25.90 -0.36 12.90
C THR A 124 27.37 -0.37 12.47
N PRO A 125 27.91 -1.45 11.87
CA PRO A 125 29.28 -1.43 11.34
C PRO A 125 29.48 -0.38 10.25
N ALA A 126 28.45 -0.13 9.43
CA ALA A 126 28.48 0.85 8.36
C ALA A 126 28.46 2.32 8.86
N MET A 127 27.99 2.57 10.08
CA MET A 127 27.99 3.89 10.72
C MET A 127 29.35 4.22 11.34
N ASP A 128 30.07 3.19 11.82
CA ASP A 128 31.42 3.34 12.39
C ASP A 128 32.49 3.38 11.29
N ASP A 129 32.22 2.81 10.12
CA ASP A 129 33.15 2.75 9.00
C ASP A 129 32.79 3.78 7.91
N SER A 130 33.65 4.79 7.73
CA SER A 130 33.43 5.93 6.81
C SER A 130 33.33 5.57 5.31
N LEU A 131 33.44 4.29 4.98
CA LEU A 131 33.60 3.75 3.63
C LEU A 131 32.56 2.69 3.25
N SER A 132 31.48 2.50 4.02
CA SER A 132 30.45 1.46 3.77
C SER A 132 29.87 1.43 2.35
N LEU A 133 29.80 2.58 1.66
CA LEU A 133 29.36 2.67 0.25
C LEU A 133 30.50 2.60 -0.80
N THR A 134 31.76 2.54 -0.37
CA THR A 134 32.95 2.55 -1.25
C THR A 134 33.14 1.22 -1.97
N TYR A 135 32.73 0.12 -1.34
CA TYR A 135 32.65 -1.21 -1.97
C TYR A 135 31.87 -1.13 -3.30
N TYR A 136 30.65 -0.56 -3.26
CA TYR A 136 29.77 -0.42 -4.42
C TYR A 136 30.31 0.54 -5.49
N LYS A 137 31.18 1.49 -5.12
CA LYS A 137 31.75 2.48 -6.05
C LYS A 137 32.98 2.01 -6.80
N THR A 138 33.78 1.12 -6.22
CA THR A 138 35.14 0.86 -6.72
C THR A 138 35.44 -0.61 -6.99
N TRP A 139 34.52 -1.54 -6.65
CA TRP A 139 34.80 -2.98 -6.73
C TRP A 139 36.14 -3.30 -6.06
N ASN A 140 36.41 -2.64 -4.92
CA ASN A 140 37.71 -2.75 -4.29
C ASN A 140 37.85 -4.13 -3.66
N ALA A 141 38.66 -4.98 -4.29
CA ALA A 141 38.92 -6.34 -3.89
C ALA A 141 39.51 -6.48 -2.46
N SER A 142 40.06 -5.42 -1.87
CA SER A 142 40.54 -5.45 -0.48
C SER A 142 39.41 -5.56 0.55
N TRP A 143 38.17 -5.23 0.18
CA TRP A 143 36.97 -5.46 0.99
C TRP A 143 36.41 -6.90 0.90
N LEU A 144 36.91 -7.72 -0.04
CA LEU A 144 36.43 -9.10 -0.26
C LEU A 144 36.76 -10.08 0.87
N SER A 145 37.50 -9.68 1.91
CA SER A 145 37.90 -10.62 2.96
C SER A 145 36.71 -11.13 3.76
N ASP A 146 35.73 -10.27 4.08
CA ASP A 146 34.44 -10.68 4.64
C ASP A 146 33.41 -9.51 4.63
N PRO A 147 32.45 -9.50 3.69
CA PRO A 147 31.39 -8.50 3.67
C PRO A 147 30.23 -8.83 4.63
N SER A 148 30.21 -10.00 5.27
CA SER A 148 29.08 -10.48 6.09
C SER A 148 28.59 -9.52 7.19
N PRO A 149 29.42 -8.67 7.83
CA PRO A 149 28.93 -7.74 8.86
C PRO A 149 27.98 -6.66 8.35
N TYR A 150 27.91 -6.42 7.03
CA TYR A 150 27.09 -5.37 6.42
C TYR A 150 25.74 -5.88 5.87
N PHE A 151 25.48 -7.18 5.98
CA PHE A 151 24.28 -7.82 5.45
C PHE A 151 23.52 -8.55 6.56
N SER A 152 22.20 -8.64 6.41
CA SER A 152 21.36 -9.50 7.24
C SER A 152 21.56 -10.97 6.86
N LEU A 153 21.60 -11.85 7.86
CA LEU A 153 21.57 -13.29 7.66
C LEU A 153 20.11 -13.74 7.50
N LEU A 154 19.89 -14.79 6.70
CA LEU A 154 18.57 -15.41 6.62
C LEU A 154 18.07 -15.89 7.99
N SER A 155 18.99 -16.31 8.86
CA SER A 155 18.68 -16.72 10.24
C SER A 155 18.24 -15.57 11.16
N ASP A 156 18.38 -14.31 10.75
CA ASP A 156 17.89 -13.16 11.53
C ASP A 156 16.39 -12.96 11.36
N PHE A 157 15.79 -13.61 10.36
CA PHE A 157 14.37 -13.60 10.13
C PHE A 157 13.74 -14.82 10.79
N ASP A 158 12.58 -14.61 11.41
CA ASP A 158 11.73 -15.72 11.80
C ASP A 158 11.10 -16.30 10.53
N ASP A 159 11.46 -17.53 10.17
CA ASP A 159 10.91 -18.23 9.00
C ASP A 159 9.37 -18.29 9.03
N SER A 160 8.75 -18.19 10.21
CA SER A 160 7.29 -18.14 10.36
C SER A 160 6.68 -16.76 10.09
N GLU A 161 7.47 -15.69 10.11
CA GLU A 161 7.07 -14.32 9.78
C GLU A 161 7.35 -13.97 8.32
N ILE A 162 8.21 -14.73 7.64
CA ILE A 162 8.45 -14.57 6.20
C ILE A 162 7.21 -15.07 5.43
N LEU A 163 6.49 -14.12 4.83
CA LEU A 163 5.41 -14.44 3.90
C LEU A 163 5.97 -15.26 2.73
N SER A 164 5.32 -16.39 2.42
CA SER A 164 5.66 -17.16 1.21
C SER A 164 5.46 -16.28 -0.03
N CYS A 165 6.25 -16.52 -1.07
CA CYS A 165 6.10 -15.82 -2.36
C CYS A 165 4.66 -15.90 -2.88
N ASP A 166 3.98 -17.02 -2.64
CA ASP A 166 2.58 -17.25 -3.03
C ASP A 166 1.57 -16.41 -2.22
N SER A 167 1.97 -15.91 -1.06
CA SER A 167 1.13 -15.13 -0.14
C SER A 167 1.41 -13.62 -0.16
N ASN A 168 2.51 -13.19 -0.81
CA ASN A 168 2.93 -11.79 -0.82
C ASN A 168 2.53 -11.09 -2.14
N SER A 169 1.39 -10.41 -2.14
CA SER A 169 0.88 -9.69 -3.32
C SER A 169 1.78 -8.53 -3.79
N ALA A 170 2.71 -8.04 -2.95
CA ALA A 170 3.64 -6.98 -3.32
C ALA A 170 4.76 -7.48 -4.26
N LEU A 171 5.08 -8.77 -4.20
CA LEU A 171 6.05 -9.45 -5.07
C LEU A 171 5.37 -10.40 -6.07
N ALA A 172 4.05 -10.60 -5.99
CA ALA A 172 3.29 -11.46 -6.90
C ALA A 172 3.25 -10.95 -8.35
N SER A 173 3.71 -9.74 -8.62
CA SER A 173 3.96 -9.26 -9.97
C SER A 173 5.24 -9.93 -10.50
N GLU A 174 5.08 -10.98 -11.30
CA GLU A 174 6.19 -11.59 -12.05
C GLU A 174 7.00 -10.52 -12.81
N GLU A 175 6.34 -9.47 -13.30
CA GLU A 175 6.97 -8.37 -14.02
C GLU A 175 7.94 -7.59 -13.12
N LEU A 176 7.54 -7.25 -11.89
CA LEU A 176 8.40 -6.57 -10.91
C LEU A 176 9.58 -7.44 -10.47
N ILE A 177 9.36 -8.73 -10.25
CA ILE A 177 10.46 -9.66 -9.93
C ILE A 177 11.41 -9.79 -11.13
N ASN A 178 10.88 -9.92 -12.34
CA ASN A 178 11.69 -10.04 -13.55
C ASN A 178 12.50 -8.77 -13.82
N ASP A 179 11.91 -7.59 -13.63
CA ASP A 179 12.60 -6.31 -13.73
C ASP A 179 13.71 -6.20 -12.69
N PHE A 180 13.45 -6.61 -11.44
CA PHE A 180 14.46 -6.67 -10.39
C PHE A 180 15.61 -7.62 -10.76
N VAL A 181 15.30 -8.84 -11.20
CA VAL A 181 16.29 -9.84 -11.63
C VAL A 181 17.10 -9.34 -12.83
N MET A 182 16.46 -8.72 -13.83
CA MET A 182 17.15 -8.13 -14.98
C MET A 182 18.05 -6.96 -14.59
N ALA A 183 17.60 -6.10 -13.68
CA ALA A 183 18.36 -4.92 -13.25
C ALA A 183 19.53 -5.28 -12.32
N THR A 184 19.39 -6.33 -11.51
CA THR A 184 20.38 -6.71 -10.49
C THR A 184 21.27 -7.88 -10.91
N GLY A 185 20.86 -8.66 -11.92
CA GLY A 185 21.58 -9.87 -12.35
C GLY A 185 21.54 -11.01 -11.33
N TRP A 186 20.60 -10.98 -10.37
CA TRP A 186 20.44 -12.01 -9.36
C TRP A 186 19.97 -13.33 -10.02
N GLN A 187 20.83 -14.34 -10.04
CA GLN A 187 20.58 -15.70 -10.54
C GLN A 187 20.93 -16.74 -9.47
#